data_AF-A8WXM9-F1
#
_entry.id   AF-A8WXM9-F1
#
_cell.length_a   1.000
_cell.length_b   1.000
_cell.length_c   1.000
_cell.angle_alpha   90.00
_cell.angle_beta   90.00
_cell.angle_gamma   90.00
#
_symmetry.space_group_name_H-M   'P 1'
#
loop_
_entity.id
_entity.type
_entity.pdbx_description
1 polymer ?
#
loop_
_entity_poly.entity_id
_entity_poly.type
_entity_poly.pdbx_seq_one_letter_code
_entity_poly.pdbx_strand_id
1 'polypeptide(L)'
;MINVDPPTGNYPASGGNSSHNIVSETDSRLAFKVKSSNNEHYRVRPVYGFVEAKDKAKLEVNRLSGPAKEDKLVIQYAEVPAEETDPQAPFKAGAQQGEIIVKLVAA
;
A
#
# COMPACT_ATOMS: atom_id res chain seq x y z
N MET A 1 13.26 -3.49 5.68
CA MET A 1 12.93 -2.61 4.54
C MET A 1 11.79 -3.25 3.75
N ILE A 2 10.89 -2.44 3.17
CA ILE A 2 9.85 -2.93 2.25
C ILE A 2 10.05 -2.35 0.85
N ASN A 3 9.67 -3.11 -0.17
CA ASN A 3 9.62 -2.70 -1.57
C ASN A 3 8.21 -2.93 -2.13
N VAL A 4 7.85 -2.23 -3.22
CA VAL A 4 6.55 -2.42 -3.88
C VAL A 4 6.75 -2.69 -5.37
N ASP A 5 6.19 -3.80 -5.84
CA ASP A 5 6.34 -4.25 -7.24
C ASP A 5 4.99 -4.54 -7.91
N PRO A 6 4.63 -3.87 -9.01
CA PRO A 6 5.35 -2.75 -9.63
C PRO A 6 5.31 -1.49 -8.74
N PRO A 7 6.28 -0.56 -8.84
CA PRO A 7 6.28 0.67 -8.04
C PRO A 7 5.33 1.77 -8.58
N THR A 8 4.74 1.54 -9.75
CA THR A 8 3.82 2.46 -10.43
C THR A 8 2.64 1.70 -11.00
N GLY A 9 1.42 2.22 -10.81
CA GLY A 9 0.22 1.78 -11.50
C GLY A 9 -0.12 2.76 -12.63
N ASN A 10 -0.25 2.26 -13.86
CA ASN A 10 -0.69 3.04 -15.01
C ASN A 10 -2.10 2.61 -15.40
N TYR A 11 -2.99 3.58 -15.59
CA TYR A 11 -4.41 3.34 -15.83
C TYR A 11 -4.93 4.22 -16.97
N PRO A 12 -5.91 3.73 -17.74
CA PRO A 12 -6.76 4.59 -18.54
C PRO A 12 -7.57 5.54 -17.66
N ALA A 13 -7.79 6.78 -18.11
CA ALA A 13 -8.71 7.72 -17.47
C ALA A 13 -10.14 7.15 -17.32
N SER A 14 -10.55 6.25 -18.22
CA SER A 14 -11.84 5.56 -18.18
C SER A 14 -11.99 4.52 -17.06
N GLY A 15 -10.90 4.13 -16.39
CA GLY A 15 -10.91 3.09 -15.36
C GLY A 15 -9.97 1.93 -15.67
N GLY A 16 -9.60 1.16 -14.64
CA GLY A 16 -8.73 -0.01 -14.77
C GLY A 16 -8.29 -0.56 -13.43
N ASN A 17 -7.54 -1.66 -13.43
CA ASN A 17 -7.07 -2.33 -12.22
C ASN A 17 -5.59 -2.63 -12.29
N SER A 18 -4.92 -2.60 -11.14
CA SER A 18 -3.57 -3.11 -10.99
C SER A 18 -3.45 -3.90 -9.68
N SER A 19 -2.43 -4.75 -9.63
CA SER A 19 -2.01 -5.44 -8.43
C SER A 19 -0.55 -5.10 -8.16
N HIS A 20 -0.25 -4.83 -6.91
CA HIS A 20 1.09 -4.55 -6.41
C HIS A 20 1.43 -5.56 -5.31
N ASN A 21 2.69 -5.92 -5.17
CA ASN A 21 3.20 -6.74 -4.08
C ASN A 21 4.04 -5.87 -3.16
N ILE A 22 3.64 -5.77 -1.89
CA ILE A 22 4.47 -5.21 -0.83
C ILE A 22 5.40 -6.33 -0.38
N VAL A 23 6.67 -6.24 -0.73
CA VAL A 23 7.69 -7.26 -0.43
C VAL A 23 8.47 -6.84 0.80
N SER A 24 8.47 -7.68 1.84
CA SER A 24 9.28 -7.49 3.03
C SER A 24 10.65 -8.13 2.87
N GLU A 25 11.69 -7.38 3.19
CA GLU A 25 13.06 -7.89 3.29
C GLU A 25 13.51 -8.05 4.75
N THR A 26 12.62 -7.83 5.72
CA THR A 26 12.94 -7.98 7.15
C THR A 26 12.80 -9.42 7.63
N ASP A 27 13.51 -9.74 8.71
CA ASP A 27 13.35 -11.00 9.45
C ASP A 27 12.21 -10.94 10.49
N SER A 28 11.60 -9.76 10.63
CA SER A 28 10.41 -9.51 11.47
C SER A 28 9.16 -9.34 10.63
N ARG A 29 7.99 -9.67 11.21
CA ARG A 29 6.67 -9.34 10.65
C ARG A 29 6.45 -7.83 10.67
N LEU A 30 5.85 -7.30 9.61
CA LEU A 30 5.51 -5.88 9.52
C LEU A 30 4.01 -5.69 9.40
N ALA A 31 3.48 -4.68 10.06
CA ALA A 31 2.19 -4.09 9.72
C ALA A 31 2.39 -2.98 8.68
N PHE A 32 1.42 -2.82 7.78
CA PHE A 32 1.40 -1.71 6.83
C PHE A 32 0.07 -0.93 6.88
N LYS A 33 0.15 0.35 6.52
CA LYS A 33 -0.99 1.28 6.38
C LYS A 33 -0.89 2.01 5.05
N VAL A 34 -1.93 1.97 4.25
CA VAL A 34 -2.00 2.63 2.95
C VAL A 34 -2.80 3.93 3.06
N LYS A 35 -2.23 5.01 2.55
CA LYS A 35 -2.88 6.31 2.42
C LYS A 35 -2.93 6.70 0.95
N SER A 36 -4.09 7.07 0.43
CA SER A 36 -4.25 7.53 -0.94
C SER A 36 -4.36 9.06 -1.00
N SER A 37 -3.79 9.68 -2.03
CA SER A 37 -4.04 11.10 -2.34
C SER A 37 -5.44 11.34 -2.94
N ASN A 38 -6.09 10.30 -3.47
CA ASN A 38 -7.36 10.40 -4.18
C ASN A 38 -8.21 9.16 -3.90
N ASN A 39 -9.10 9.28 -2.91
CA ASN A 39 -10.08 8.24 -2.58
C ASN A 39 -11.38 8.36 -3.38
N GLU A 40 -11.52 9.40 -4.21
CA GLU A 40 -12.70 9.56 -5.05
C GLU A 40 -12.62 8.60 -6.24
N HIS A 41 -11.48 8.56 -6.91
CA HIS A 41 -11.27 7.81 -8.15
C HIS A 41 -10.44 6.54 -8.01
N TYR A 42 -9.81 6.30 -6.86
CA TYR A 42 -9.13 5.05 -6.59
C TYR A 42 -9.77 4.32 -5.41
N ARG A 43 -9.86 3.00 -5.53
CA ARG A 43 -10.20 2.08 -4.44
C ARG A 43 -9.02 1.17 -4.22
N VAL A 44 -8.54 1.12 -2.99
CA VAL A 44 -7.33 0.37 -2.63
C VAL A 44 -7.68 -0.65 -1.57
N ARG A 45 -7.22 -1.89 -1.73
CA ARG A 45 -7.46 -2.97 -0.77
C ARG A 45 -6.24 -3.89 -0.65
N PRO A 46 -5.82 -4.26 0.57
CA PRO A 46 -6.31 -3.76 1.85
C PRO A 46 -5.72 -2.37 2.21
N VAL A 47 -6.37 -1.63 3.12
CA VAL A 47 -5.84 -0.35 3.66
C VAL A 47 -4.86 -0.60 4.81
N TYR A 48 -5.08 -1.67 5.57
CA TYR A 48 -4.19 -2.14 6.62
C TYR A 48 -3.99 -3.64 6.46
N GLY A 49 -2.80 -4.13 6.79
CA GLY A 49 -2.52 -5.56 6.77
C GLY A 49 -1.16 -5.86 7.35
N PHE A 50 -0.81 -7.14 7.31
CA PHE A 50 0.51 -7.62 7.68
C PHE A 50 1.25 -8.13 6.44
N VAL A 51 2.57 -8.06 6.49
CA VAL A 51 3.47 -8.82 5.62
C VAL A 51 4.42 -9.60 6.52
N GLU A 52 4.47 -10.90 6.30
CA GLU A 52 5.34 -11.78 7.08
C GLU A 52 6.82 -11.54 6.73
N ALA A 53 7.71 -12.01 7.61
CA ALA A 53 9.14 -11.93 7.40
C ALA A 53 9.54 -12.58 6.07
N LYS A 54 10.35 -11.89 5.26
CA LYS A 54 10.79 -12.34 3.92
C LYS A 54 9.66 -12.77 2.97
N ASP A 55 8.44 -12.27 3.16
CA ASP A 55 7.29 -12.59 2.33
C ASP A 55 6.70 -11.34 1.66
N LYS A 56 5.60 -11.52 0.92
CA LYS A 56 4.90 -10.45 0.20
C LYS A 56 3.40 -10.42 0.53
N ALA A 57 2.86 -9.21 0.60
CA ALA A 57 1.44 -8.96 0.71
C ALA A 57 0.89 -8.31 -0.57
N LYS A 58 -0.24 -8.80 -1.06
CA LYS A 58 -0.89 -8.26 -2.27
C LYS A 58 -1.70 -6.99 -1.94
N LEU A 59 -1.53 -5.97 -2.76
CA LEU A 59 -2.28 -4.72 -2.74
C LEU A 59 -2.99 -4.52 -4.09
N GLU A 60 -4.30 -4.47 -4.06
CA GLU A 60 -5.14 -4.25 -5.24
C GLU A 60 -5.55 -2.78 -5.33
N VAL A 61 -5.39 -2.21 -6.51
CA VAL A 61 -5.80 -0.83 -6.81
C VAL A 61 -6.77 -0.87 -7.99
N ASN A 62 -7.94 -0.29 -7.77
CA ASN A 62 -8.97 -0.13 -8.78
C ASN A 62 -9.16 1.36 -9.08
N ARG A 63 -8.85 1.76 -10.31
CA ARG A 63 -9.13 3.09 -10.87
C ARG A 63 -10.55 3.12 -11.41
N LEU A 64 -11.34 4.09 -10.95
CA LEU A 64 -12.65 4.43 -11.49
C LEU A 64 -12.51 5.46 -12.61
N SER A 65 -13.55 5.61 -13.43
CA SER A 65 -13.58 6.67 -14.45
C SER A 65 -13.44 8.05 -13.81
N GLY A 66 -12.57 8.89 -14.38
CA GLY A 66 -12.30 10.24 -13.90
C GLY A 66 -11.22 10.96 -14.72
N PRO A 67 -10.80 12.16 -14.32
CA PRO A 67 -9.82 12.93 -15.08
C PRO A 67 -8.45 12.25 -15.14
N ALA A 68 -7.75 12.43 -16.25
CA ALA A 68 -6.33 12.11 -16.38
C ALA A 68 -5.51 12.97 -15.41
N LYS A 69 -4.80 12.31 -14.50
CA LYS A 69 -4.09 12.93 -13.38
C LYS A 69 -3.10 11.94 -12.77
N GLU A 70 -2.01 12.48 -12.23
CA GLU A 70 -1.11 11.76 -11.34
C GLU A 70 -1.56 11.86 -9.88
N ASP A 71 -1.62 10.70 -9.23
CA ASP A 71 -1.93 10.50 -7.81
C ASP A 71 -0.88 9.58 -7.18
N LYS A 72 -0.95 9.37 -5.87
CA LYS A 72 0.00 8.51 -5.15
C LYS A 72 -0.65 7.74 -4.02
N LEU A 73 -0.09 6.56 -3.75
CA LEU A 73 -0.28 5.84 -2.49
C LEU A 73 0.97 6.00 -1.64
N VAL A 74 0.78 6.28 -0.35
CA VAL A 74 1.83 6.26 0.66
C VAL A 74 1.59 5.04 1.54
N ILE A 75 2.52 4.09 1.53
CA ILE A 75 2.44 2.87 2.33
C ILE A 75 3.42 3.03 3.48
N GLN A 76 2.88 3.23 4.68
CA GLN A 76 3.63 3.28 5.93
C GLN A 76 3.80 1.87 6.49
N TYR A 77 4.91 1.59 7.17
CA TYR A 77 5.16 0.29 7.78
C TYR A 77 5.73 0.41 9.18
N ALA A 78 5.52 -0.63 9.99
CA ALA A 78 6.07 -0.77 11.33
C ALA A 78 6.31 -2.25 11.63
N GLU A 79 7.43 -2.58 12.26
CA GLU A 79 7.64 -3.90 12.84
C GLU A 79 6.65 -4.19 13.96
N VAL A 80 6.15 -5.43 13.98
CA VAL A 80 5.20 -5.91 14.97
C VAL A 80 5.57 -7.31 15.44
N PRO A 81 5.23 -7.67 16.70
CA PRO A 81 5.33 -9.06 17.16
C PRO A 81 4.44 -10.01 16.34
N ALA A 82 4.76 -11.30 16.35
CA ALA A 82 3.97 -12.31 15.66
C ALA A 82 2.55 -12.44 16.26
N GLU A 83 2.41 -12.13 17.55
CA GLU A 83 1.18 -12.17 18.33
C GLU A 83 0.26 -10.96 18.06
N GLU A 84 0.73 -9.94 17.33
CA GLU A 84 -0.10 -8.79 16.98
C GLU A 84 -1.25 -9.22 16.06
N THR A 85 -2.47 -8.80 16.41
CA THR A 85 -3.71 -9.16 15.71
C THR A 85 -4.38 -7.93 15.07
N ASP A 86 -4.10 -6.71 15.55
CA ASP A 86 -4.57 -5.46 14.94
C ASP A 86 -3.45 -4.79 14.14
N PRO A 87 -3.48 -4.85 12.79
CA PRO A 87 -2.47 -4.18 11.96
C PRO A 87 -2.55 -2.64 12.08
N GLN A 88 -3.59 -2.09 12.69
CA GLN A 88 -3.72 -0.65 12.93
C GLN A 88 -3.02 -0.18 14.22
N ALA A 89 -2.79 -1.08 15.18
CA ALA A 89 -2.24 -0.75 16.49
C ALA A 89 -0.96 0.10 16.42
N PRO A 90 0.10 -0.26 15.65
CA PRO A 90 1.32 0.55 15.58
C PRO A 90 1.06 1.95 15.00
N PHE A 91 0.14 2.10 14.05
CA PHE A 91 -0.15 3.39 13.42
C PHE A 91 -1.04 4.29 14.28
N LYS A 92 -1.86 3.73 15.16
CA LYS A 92 -2.59 4.49 16.19
C LYS A 92 -1.63 5.01 17.26
N ALA A 93 -0.58 4.24 17.57
CA ALA A 93 0.48 4.62 18.50
C ALA A 93 1.55 5.56 17.90
N GLY A 94 1.50 5.85 16.59
CA GLY A 94 2.51 6.67 15.92
C GLY A 94 3.86 5.97 15.72
N ALA A 95 3.89 4.64 15.77
CA ALA A 95 5.09 3.80 15.70
C ALA A 95 5.51 3.43 14.26
N GLN A 96 5.04 4.15 13.23
CA GLN A 96 5.53 3.93 11.87
C GLN A 96 7.04 4.19 11.78
N GLN A 97 7.78 3.25 11.20
CA GLN A 97 9.23 3.30 11.06
C GLN A 97 9.66 3.94 9.73
N GLY A 98 8.78 3.89 8.72
CA GLY A 98 9.05 4.50 7.43
C GLY A 98 7.85 4.44 6.49
N GLU A 99 8.07 4.93 5.27
CA GLU A 99 7.06 4.94 4.21
C GLU A 99 7.67 4.75 2.82
N ILE A 100 6.87 4.23 1.90
CA ILE A 100 7.20 4.11 0.48
C ILE A 100 6.04 4.66 -0.37
N ILE A 101 6.37 5.19 -1.56
CA ILE A 101 5.40 5.83 -2.45
C ILE A 101 5.19 4.98 -3.69
N VAL A 102 3.93 4.67 -3.98
CA VAL A 102 3.49 4.08 -5.26
C VAL A 102 2.87 5.18 -6.10
N LYS A 103 3.37 5.37 -7.32
CA LYS A 103 2.79 6.37 -8.25
C LYS A 103 1.56 5.79 -8.94
N LEU A 104 0.52 6.59 -9.09
CA LEU A 104 -0.70 6.23 -9.83
C LEU A 104 -0.87 7.22 -10.97
N VAL A 105 -0.72 6.76 -12.21
CA VAL A 105 -0.79 7.61 -13.40
C VAL A 105 -2.05 7.23 -14.18
N ALA A 106 -3.02 8.14 -14.24
CA ALA A 106 -4.18 8.00 -15.11
C ALA A 106 -4.00 8.89 -16.35
N ALA A 107 -4.05 8.31 -17.54
CA ALA A 107 -3.92 8.99 -18.84
C ALA A 107 -5.05 8.62 -19.80
#